data_AF-A0A7J0BYN1-F1
#
_entry.id   AF-A0A7J0BYN1-F1
#
_cell.length_a   1.000
_cell.length_b   1.000
_cell.length_c   1.000
_cell.angle_alpha   90.00
_cell.angle_beta   90.00
_cell.angle_gamma   90.00
#
_symmetry.space_group_name_H-M   'P 1'
#
loop_
_entity.id
_entity.type
_entity.pdbx_description
1 polymer ?
#
loop_
_entity_poly.entity_id
_entity_poly.type
_entity_poly.pdbx_seq_one_letter_code
_entity_poly.pdbx_strand_id
1 'polypeptide(L)'
;MQQSTTMHYAFTLTDTKGTVGYVACNPEQDISFEDGLAYLEARPLDEFMHKHLLERLKDCDQKQFKNLMQQALSDNGYTRPVLAALLLEACLVHGKFSKLAVFFPDNAAAELRHHTPLIHLKWTMLDDREAHAAWIRQFKANMHDHRILPLPEDMEEFDLPMLFAALPAQDDSWEKAVRVEEVRKALAAEPYDKPWKRPAPEETAMRALERLVEYGFVADVEMRHIASLSPIALLRRWHLDISVRCGRHDLTLRGIATSYGRGLSLADTRAGYSMEMVERTSSFASIGPVAVEDTAMDHPVVVARHSELCAKGIAAMNPNTVPLEVPYDDEPLHWMQGHTPGEHGPEPILVPVQMVYMFCNLDEVCLFSAQGSTGLASGNIMEEAKVAALTEIIERDAEATIPFVKSRCFTLTSEDEKVALLLEDYAARGVHVMFQDMTTELGIPCYTAFVMDKKGGVIRGTGAGLNGRRAVISALTETPYPYPQSPPSAPALRDLPVRRQEDLPDFSMEDPIRNLALLERTLVANNRRPVYVDIRRKDLNFPVVKAFIPGLELSADFDAFSRVSRRLFRNYLRECGE
;
A
#
# COMPACT_ATOMS: atom_id res chain seq x y z
N MET A 1 11.59 -29.07 28.71
CA MET A 1 12.10 -27.71 28.45
C MET A 1 12.96 -27.76 27.20
N GLN A 2 12.38 -27.75 26.01
CA GLN A 2 13.14 -27.40 24.80
C GLN A 2 13.29 -25.88 24.84
N GLN A 3 14.53 -25.40 24.89
CA GLN A 3 14.83 -23.99 24.68
C GLN A 3 14.25 -23.62 23.31
N SER A 4 13.24 -22.76 23.27
CA SER A 4 12.80 -22.17 22.00
C SER A 4 13.96 -21.34 21.48
N THR A 5 14.66 -21.85 20.46
CA THR A 5 15.66 -21.08 19.74
C THR A 5 14.93 -20.04 18.90
N THR A 6 15.18 -18.77 19.17
CA THR A 6 14.71 -17.64 18.36
C THR A 6 15.04 -17.86 16.89
N MET A 7 14.07 -17.67 15.99
CA MET A 7 14.27 -17.77 14.54
C MET A 7 14.78 -16.44 13.98
N HIS A 8 15.86 -16.46 13.20
CA HIS A 8 16.45 -15.26 12.63
C HIS A 8 16.14 -15.17 11.14
N TYR A 9 15.45 -14.10 10.73
CA TYR A 9 15.11 -13.80 9.34
C TYR A 9 15.91 -12.62 8.80
N ALA A 10 16.28 -12.69 7.52
CA ALA A 10 16.89 -11.63 6.74
C ALA A 10 15.86 -10.94 5.83
N PHE A 11 15.78 -9.62 5.93
CA PHE A 11 15.07 -8.74 5.00
C PHE A 11 15.92 -8.54 3.74
N THR A 12 15.48 -9.12 2.62
CA THR A 12 16.24 -9.10 1.37
C THR A 12 15.38 -8.59 0.21
N LEU A 13 15.84 -7.54 -0.47
CA LEU A 13 15.25 -7.09 -1.72
C LEU A 13 15.50 -8.15 -2.81
N THR A 14 14.43 -8.72 -3.36
CA THR A 14 14.50 -9.80 -4.36
C THR A 14 14.29 -9.31 -5.79
N ASP A 15 13.45 -8.30 -5.99
CA ASP A 15 13.17 -7.70 -7.30
C ASP A 15 12.71 -6.25 -7.14
N THR A 16 12.76 -5.46 -8.21
CA THR A 16 12.22 -4.10 -8.26
C THR A 16 11.44 -3.92 -9.57
N LYS A 17 10.14 -3.62 -9.49
CA LYS A 17 9.32 -3.27 -10.67
C LYS A 17 8.77 -1.86 -10.52
N GLY A 18 9.12 -0.99 -11.46
CA GLY A 18 8.78 0.44 -11.37
C GLY A 18 9.41 1.07 -10.12
N THR A 19 8.57 1.64 -9.26
CA THR A 19 8.97 2.20 -7.95
C THR A 19 8.82 1.23 -6.78
N VAL A 20 8.28 0.03 -7.01
CA VAL A 20 7.97 -0.94 -5.95
C VAL A 20 9.07 -1.99 -5.83
N GLY A 21 9.64 -2.12 -4.63
CA GLY A 21 10.58 -3.17 -4.28
C GLY A 21 9.87 -4.39 -3.71
N TYR A 22 10.14 -5.56 -4.27
CA TYR A 22 9.69 -6.85 -3.73
C TYR A 22 10.74 -7.37 -2.76
N VAL A 23 10.29 -7.75 -1.57
CA VAL A 23 11.16 -8.19 -0.49
C VAL A 23 10.75 -9.58 -0.03
N ALA A 24 11.74 -10.41 0.28
CA ALA A 24 11.54 -11.66 0.99
C ALA A 24 12.15 -11.57 2.40
N CYS A 25 11.46 -12.17 3.36
CA CYS A 25 11.93 -12.37 4.74
C CYS A 25 12.28 -13.86 4.90
N ASN A 26 13.52 -14.23 4.59
CA ASN A 26 13.97 -15.62 4.59
C ASN A 26 14.81 -15.93 5.83
N PRO A 27 14.85 -17.19 6.32
CA PRO A 27 15.79 -17.57 7.39
C PRO A 27 17.23 -17.17 7.04
N GLU A 28 17.97 -16.61 8.00
CA GLU A 28 19.38 -16.19 7.82
C GLU A 28 20.30 -17.39 7.54
N GLN A 29 19.98 -18.53 8.16
CA GLN A 29 20.70 -19.78 7.98
C GLN A 29 19.96 -20.64 6.96
N ASP A 30 20.72 -21.34 6.12
CA ASP A 30 20.16 -22.34 5.20
C ASP A 30 19.61 -23.52 6.01
N ILE A 31 18.29 -23.49 6.22
CA ILE A 31 17.54 -24.52 6.93
C ILE A 31 17.10 -25.61 5.96
N SER A 32 17.10 -26.87 6.36
CA SER A 32 16.55 -27.94 5.50
C SER A 32 15.03 -27.79 5.36
N PHE A 33 14.44 -28.34 4.30
CA PHE A 33 12.98 -28.27 4.11
C PHE A 33 12.23 -28.94 5.27
N GLU A 34 12.73 -30.09 5.77
CA GLU A 34 12.09 -30.82 6.87
C GLU A 34 12.22 -30.08 8.21
N ASP A 35 13.38 -29.47 8.50
CA ASP A 35 13.55 -28.68 9.73
C ASP A 35 12.69 -27.41 9.70
N GLY A 36 12.61 -26.75 8.54
CA GLY A 36 11.72 -25.59 8.35
C GLY A 36 10.25 -25.98 8.48
N LEU A 37 9.86 -27.14 7.94
CA LEU A 37 8.50 -27.67 8.07
C LEU A 37 8.18 -28.04 9.51
N ALA A 38 9.09 -28.69 10.24
CA ALA A 38 8.90 -29.00 11.66
C ALA A 38 8.76 -27.71 12.50
N TYR A 39 9.53 -26.67 12.17
CA TYR A 39 9.38 -25.34 12.78
C TYR A 39 8.00 -24.74 12.49
N LEU A 40 7.56 -24.77 11.22
CA LEU A 40 6.26 -24.25 10.79
C LEU A 40 5.09 -25.06 11.39
N GLU A 41 5.22 -26.37 11.55
CA GLU A 41 4.20 -27.21 12.21
C GLU A 41 3.98 -26.82 13.68
N ALA A 42 5.02 -26.34 14.35
CA ALA A 42 4.90 -25.77 15.70
C ALA A 42 4.34 -24.33 15.70
N ARG A 43 4.44 -23.62 14.58
CA ARG A 43 4.08 -22.20 14.39
C ARG A 43 3.34 -22.01 13.06
N PRO A 44 2.15 -22.59 12.89
CA PRO A 44 1.48 -22.69 11.58
C PRO A 44 1.06 -21.34 10.99
N LEU A 45 1.19 -20.25 11.74
CA LEU A 45 0.87 -18.89 11.31
C LEU A 45 2.12 -18.02 11.12
N ASP A 46 3.32 -18.60 11.14
CA ASP A 46 4.56 -17.89 10.80
C ASP A 46 4.60 -17.64 9.28
N GLU A 47 4.19 -16.43 8.87
CA GLU A 47 4.09 -16.02 7.47
C GLU A 47 5.43 -16.15 6.74
N PHE A 48 6.53 -15.81 7.40
CA PHE A 48 7.85 -15.79 6.79
C PHE A 48 8.35 -17.20 6.48
N MET A 49 8.28 -18.13 7.44
CA MET A 49 8.63 -19.52 7.18
C MET A 49 7.68 -20.14 6.15
N HIS A 50 6.39 -19.84 6.22
CA HIS A 50 5.39 -20.37 5.29
C HIS A 50 5.70 -19.94 3.84
N LYS A 51 5.91 -18.64 3.61
CA LYS A 51 6.30 -18.11 2.29
C LYS A 51 7.65 -18.66 1.82
N HIS A 52 8.62 -18.81 2.72
CA HIS A 52 9.92 -19.40 2.42
C HIS A 52 9.80 -20.85 1.90
N LEU A 53 9.08 -21.72 2.62
CA LEU A 53 8.87 -23.12 2.21
C LEU A 53 8.01 -23.21 0.94
N LEU A 54 7.02 -22.32 0.79
CA LEU A 54 6.18 -22.25 -0.41
C LEU A 54 7.01 -21.92 -1.65
N GLU A 55 7.96 -20.98 -1.57
CA GLU A 55 8.89 -20.70 -2.67
C GLU A 55 9.82 -21.88 -2.94
N ARG A 56 10.34 -22.56 -1.90
CA ARG A 56 11.19 -23.75 -2.10
C ARG A 56 10.50 -24.91 -2.82
N LEU A 57 9.18 -25.07 -2.65
CA LEU A 57 8.41 -26.09 -3.38
C LEU A 57 8.45 -25.87 -4.89
N LYS A 58 8.67 -24.63 -5.36
CA LYS A 58 8.86 -24.31 -6.78
C LYS A 58 10.04 -25.05 -7.41
N ASP A 59 11.01 -25.53 -6.64
CA ASP A 59 12.15 -26.27 -7.17
C ASP A 59 11.94 -27.80 -7.16
N CYS A 60 10.88 -28.30 -6.50
CA CYS A 60 10.56 -29.72 -6.49
C CYS A 60 10.10 -30.24 -7.85
N ASP A 61 10.49 -31.46 -8.21
CA ASP A 61 9.86 -32.19 -9.31
C ASP A 61 8.49 -32.79 -8.88
N GLN A 62 7.72 -33.29 -9.85
CA GLN A 62 6.40 -33.88 -9.55
C GLN A 62 6.47 -35.14 -8.68
N LYS A 63 7.58 -35.89 -8.70
CA LYS A 63 7.74 -37.10 -7.90
C LYS A 63 8.00 -36.73 -6.45
N GLN A 64 8.90 -35.79 -6.20
CA GLN A 64 9.17 -35.21 -4.89
C GLN A 64 7.89 -34.61 -4.29
N PHE A 65 7.15 -33.83 -5.08
CA PHE A 65 5.88 -33.25 -4.63
C PHE A 65 4.86 -34.32 -4.24
N LYS A 66 4.67 -35.35 -5.07
CA LYS A 66 3.76 -36.48 -4.75
C LYS A 66 4.18 -37.25 -3.50
N ASN A 67 5.49 -37.41 -3.26
CA ASN A 67 5.97 -38.04 -2.04
C ASN A 67 5.61 -37.21 -0.79
N LEU A 68 5.71 -35.87 -0.87
CA LEU A 68 5.25 -34.99 0.21
C LEU A 68 3.74 -35.09 0.42
N MET A 69 2.95 -35.17 -0.66
CA MET A 69 1.50 -35.39 -0.57
C MET A 69 1.16 -36.71 0.14
N GLN A 70 1.89 -37.79 -0.13
CA GLN A 70 1.70 -39.07 0.55
C GLN A 70 2.01 -39.01 2.06
N GLN A 71 2.88 -38.10 2.49
CA GLN A 71 3.16 -37.86 3.91
C GLN A 71 2.10 -36.96 4.55
N ALA A 72 1.49 -36.06 3.78
CA ALA A 72 0.53 -35.07 4.27
C ALA A 72 -0.89 -35.61 4.36
N LEU A 73 -1.30 -36.42 3.38
CA LEU A 73 -2.66 -36.92 3.20
C LEU A 73 -2.82 -38.32 3.84
N SER A 74 -4.06 -38.65 4.19
CA SER A 74 -4.50 -39.97 4.66
C SER A 74 -5.87 -40.28 4.06
N ASP A 75 -6.33 -41.54 4.14
CA ASP A 75 -7.59 -41.98 3.51
C ASP A 75 -8.82 -41.14 3.92
N ASN A 76 -8.85 -40.59 5.14
CA ASN A 76 -9.98 -39.82 5.68
C ASN A 76 -9.56 -38.49 6.34
N GLY A 77 -8.47 -37.86 5.88
CA GLY A 77 -8.04 -36.56 6.43
C GLY A 77 -6.55 -36.27 6.21
N TYR A 78 -5.93 -35.56 7.15
CA TYR A 78 -4.55 -35.08 7.04
C TYR A 78 -3.66 -35.63 8.16
N THR A 79 -2.57 -36.29 7.78
CA THR A 79 -1.51 -36.71 8.73
C THR A 79 -0.65 -35.52 9.15
N ARG A 80 -0.38 -34.61 8.20
CA ARG A 80 0.38 -33.36 8.43
C ARG A 80 -0.42 -32.19 7.83
N PRO A 81 -1.36 -31.59 8.56
CA PRO A 81 -2.26 -30.58 8.02
C PRO A 81 -1.56 -29.30 7.54
N VAL A 82 -0.48 -28.88 8.20
CA VAL A 82 0.33 -27.73 7.77
C VAL A 82 1.03 -28.00 6.43
N LEU A 83 1.62 -29.19 6.27
CA LEU A 83 2.19 -29.61 4.98
C LEU A 83 1.09 -29.71 3.91
N ALA A 84 -0.09 -30.24 4.25
CA ALA A 84 -1.21 -30.33 3.31
C ALA A 84 -1.68 -28.94 2.84
N ALA A 85 -1.80 -27.96 3.75
CA ALA A 85 -2.13 -26.57 3.42
C ALA A 85 -1.08 -25.96 2.50
N LEU A 86 0.21 -26.10 2.85
CA LEU A 86 1.34 -25.60 2.07
C LEU A 86 1.37 -26.19 0.64
N LEU A 87 1.12 -27.50 0.49
CA LEU A 87 1.07 -28.18 -0.81
C LEU A 87 -0.14 -27.74 -1.63
N LEU A 88 -1.31 -27.58 -1.00
CA LEU A 88 -2.52 -27.11 -1.68
C LEU A 88 -2.31 -25.68 -2.21
N GLU A 89 -1.71 -24.80 -1.41
CA GLU A 89 -1.34 -23.46 -1.85
C GLU A 89 -0.28 -23.49 -2.96
N ALA A 90 0.69 -24.38 -2.89
CA ALA A 90 1.66 -24.58 -3.96
C ALA A 90 0.98 -25.00 -5.28
N CYS A 91 -0.09 -25.79 -5.25
CA CYS A 91 -0.90 -26.07 -6.43
C CYS A 91 -1.58 -24.82 -7.02
N LEU A 92 -1.91 -23.84 -6.18
CA LEU A 92 -2.51 -22.57 -6.61
C LEU A 92 -1.48 -21.62 -7.22
N VAL A 93 -0.35 -21.40 -6.54
CA VAL A 93 0.63 -20.37 -6.94
C VAL A 93 1.66 -20.87 -7.95
N HIS A 94 1.98 -22.18 -7.94
CA HIS A 94 2.95 -22.77 -8.86
C HIS A 94 2.23 -23.62 -9.91
N GLY A 95 1.92 -23.01 -11.06
CA GLY A 95 1.08 -23.62 -12.11
C GLY A 95 1.50 -25.02 -12.57
N LYS A 96 2.78 -25.41 -12.43
CA LYS A 96 3.26 -26.78 -12.74
C LYS A 96 2.66 -27.87 -11.84
N PHE A 97 2.11 -27.51 -10.69
CA PHE A 97 1.46 -28.42 -9.74
C PHE A 97 -0.07 -28.31 -9.72
N SER A 98 -0.67 -27.39 -10.48
CA SER A 98 -2.12 -27.15 -10.52
C SER A 98 -2.96 -28.44 -10.67
N LYS A 99 -2.54 -29.34 -11.57
CA LYS A 99 -3.24 -30.63 -11.82
C LYS A 99 -3.19 -31.60 -10.64
N LEU A 100 -2.33 -31.38 -9.65
CA LEU A 100 -2.23 -32.22 -8.45
C LEU A 100 -3.26 -31.82 -7.38
N ALA A 101 -3.92 -30.67 -7.52
CA ALA A 101 -5.00 -30.25 -6.61
C ALA A 101 -6.15 -31.29 -6.55
N VAL A 102 -6.37 -32.06 -7.62
CA VAL A 102 -7.42 -33.10 -7.71
C VAL A 102 -7.27 -34.24 -6.68
N PHE A 103 -6.08 -34.39 -6.07
CA PHE A 103 -5.85 -35.41 -5.03
C PHE A 103 -6.26 -34.93 -3.63
N PHE A 104 -6.57 -33.65 -3.47
CA PHE A 104 -7.13 -33.12 -2.23
C PHE A 104 -8.66 -33.29 -2.25
N PRO A 105 -9.29 -33.52 -1.08
CA PRO A 105 -10.75 -33.49 -0.96
C PRO A 105 -11.35 -32.15 -1.46
N ASP A 106 -12.57 -32.17 -1.98
CA ASP A 106 -13.24 -30.96 -2.49
C ASP A 106 -13.39 -29.86 -1.42
N ASN A 107 -13.52 -30.25 -0.15
CA ASN A 107 -13.63 -29.34 1.00
C ASN A 107 -12.27 -29.00 1.64
N ALA A 108 -11.14 -29.38 1.04
CA ALA A 108 -9.81 -29.25 1.63
C ALA A 108 -9.46 -27.80 2.00
N ALA A 109 -9.82 -26.83 1.16
CA ALA A 109 -9.57 -25.42 1.44
C ALA A 109 -10.25 -24.97 2.75
N ALA A 110 -11.49 -25.43 2.99
CA ALA A 110 -12.24 -25.10 4.19
C ALA A 110 -11.66 -25.75 5.45
N GLU A 111 -11.16 -26.99 5.35
CA GLU A 111 -10.55 -27.70 6.48
C GLU A 111 -9.13 -27.19 6.81
N LEU A 112 -8.36 -26.80 5.78
CA LEU A 112 -6.96 -26.43 5.92
C LEU A 112 -6.72 -24.93 6.15
N ARG A 113 -7.73 -24.07 5.98
CA ARG A 113 -7.60 -22.59 6.14
C ARG A 113 -7.09 -22.12 7.50
N HIS A 114 -7.13 -22.97 8.53
CA HIS A 114 -6.63 -22.68 9.88
C HIS A 114 -5.17 -23.12 10.11
N HIS A 115 -4.56 -23.75 9.11
CA HIS A 115 -3.19 -24.28 9.13
C HIS A 115 -2.23 -23.51 8.20
N THR A 116 -2.61 -22.31 7.80
CA THR A 116 -1.84 -21.38 6.99
C THR A 116 -2.14 -19.96 7.48
N PRO A 117 -1.16 -19.04 7.46
CA PRO A 117 -1.44 -17.63 7.69
C PRO A 117 -2.03 -16.97 6.44
N LEU A 118 -1.81 -17.54 5.25
CA LEU A 118 -2.11 -16.87 3.98
C LEU A 118 -3.61 -16.90 3.65
N ILE A 119 -4.06 -15.89 2.91
CA ILE A 119 -5.44 -15.78 2.44
C ILE A 119 -5.77 -16.76 1.30
N HIS A 120 -4.77 -17.43 0.72
CA HIS A 120 -4.89 -18.17 -0.54
C HIS A 120 -6.01 -19.21 -0.53
N LEU A 121 -6.08 -20.03 0.54
CA LEU A 121 -7.12 -21.07 0.64
C LEU A 121 -8.51 -20.48 0.83
N LYS A 122 -8.65 -19.35 1.54
CA LYS A 122 -9.94 -18.68 1.68
C LYS A 122 -10.38 -18.04 0.36
N TRP A 123 -9.43 -17.52 -0.42
CA TRP A 123 -9.71 -16.94 -1.73
C TRP A 123 -10.28 -17.97 -2.71
N THR A 124 -9.80 -19.22 -2.68
CA THR A 124 -10.37 -20.29 -3.53
C THR A 124 -11.78 -20.72 -3.12
N MET A 125 -12.24 -20.34 -1.93
CA MET A 125 -13.61 -20.57 -1.48
C MET A 125 -14.59 -19.51 -2.00
N LEU A 126 -14.11 -18.43 -2.63
CA LEU A 126 -14.98 -17.40 -3.19
C LEU A 126 -15.56 -17.85 -4.53
N ASP A 127 -16.88 -17.87 -4.64
CA ASP A 127 -17.62 -18.32 -5.84
C ASP A 127 -17.39 -17.42 -7.07
N ASP A 128 -17.13 -16.13 -6.83
CA ASP A 128 -16.97 -15.10 -7.87
C ASP A 128 -15.50 -14.79 -8.21
N ARG A 129 -14.54 -15.56 -7.68
CA ARG A 129 -13.10 -15.30 -7.85
C ARG A 129 -12.65 -15.25 -9.31
N GLU A 130 -13.18 -16.13 -10.17
CA GLU A 130 -12.81 -16.20 -11.58
C GLU A 130 -13.32 -14.98 -12.35
N ALA A 131 -14.53 -14.51 -11.99
CA ALA A 131 -15.11 -13.30 -12.54
C ALA A 131 -14.27 -12.07 -12.18
N HIS A 132 -13.88 -11.93 -10.90
CA HIS A 132 -12.99 -10.86 -10.46
C HIS A 132 -11.62 -10.95 -11.13
N ALA A 133 -11.01 -12.14 -11.22
CA ALA A 133 -9.72 -12.35 -11.87
C ALA A 133 -9.73 -11.98 -13.36
N ALA A 134 -10.84 -12.26 -14.07
CA ALA A 134 -11.02 -11.86 -15.47
C ALA A 134 -11.00 -10.34 -15.63
N TRP A 135 -11.74 -9.62 -14.80
CA TRP A 135 -11.75 -8.16 -14.83
C TRP A 135 -10.46 -7.52 -14.36
N ILE A 136 -9.80 -8.07 -13.33
CA ILE A 136 -8.50 -7.57 -12.87
C ILE A 136 -7.47 -7.61 -14.01
N ARG A 137 -7.49 -8.63 -14.89
CA ARG A 137 -6.62 -8.64 -16.08
C ARG A 137 -6.88 -7.46 -17.01
N GLN A 138 -8.15 -7.10 -17.22
CA GLN A 138 -8.53 -5.95 -18.07
C GLN A 138 -8.13 -4.62 -17.43
N PHE A 139 -8.45 -4.43 -16.14
CA PHE A 139 -8.10 -3.22 -15.41
C PHE A 139 -6.59 -3.03 -15.30
N LYS A 140 -5.84 -4.10 -15.04
CA LYS A 140 -4.38 -4.05 -15.04
C LYS A 140 -3.82 -3.62 -16.39
N ALA A 141 -4.29 -4.23 -17.48
CA ALA A 141 -3.86 -3.85 -18.84
C ALA A 141 -4.24 -2.40 -19.18
N ASN A 142 -5.38 -1.91 -18.69
CA ASN A 142 -5.80 -0.53 -18.89
C ASN A 142 -4.99 0.47 -18.05
N MET A 143 -4.95 0.27 -16.75
CA MET A 143 -4.39 1.23 -15.80
C MET A 143 -2.87 1.22 -15.79
N HIS A 144 -2.23 0.09 -16.11
CA HIS A 144 -0.77 -0.03 -16.13
C HIS A 144 -0.19 0.01 -17.54
N ASP A 145 -0.90 -0.50 -18.57
CA ASP A 145 -0.40 -0.55 -19.95
C ASP A 145 -1.20 0.31 -20.94
N HIS A 146 -2.15 1.12 -20.45
CA HIS A 146 -2.99 2.03 -21.24
C HIS A 146 -3.77 1.33 -22.37
N ARG A 147 -4.08 0.03 -22.21
CA ARG A 147 -4.98 -0.70 -23.11
C ARG A 147 -6.41 -0.20 -22.93
N ILE A 148 -7.15 -0.11 -24.03
CA ILE A 148 -8.55 0.36 -23.99
C ILE A 148 -9.40 -0.74 -23.34
N LEU A 149 -10.26 -0.36 -22.40
CA LEU A 149 -11.25 -1.27 -21.81
C LEU A 149 -12.34 -1.60 -22.84
N PRO A 150 -12.90 -2.82 -22.82
CA PRO A 150 -14.04 -3.17 -23.66
C PRO A 150 -15.24 -2.28 -23.32
N LEU A 151 -16.06 -1.93 -24.31
CA LEU A 151 -17.30 -1.20 -24.04
C LEU A 151 -18.24 -2.09 -23.22
N PRO A 152 -19.11 -1.52 -22.37
CA PRO A 152 -20.07 -2.31 -21.61
C PRO A 152 -20.97 -3.21 -22.47
N GLU A 153 -21.29 -2.78 -23.69
CA GLU A 153 -22.07 -3.57 -24.66
C GLU A 153 -21.30 -4.77 -25.24
N ASP A 154 -19.97 -4.74 -25.20
CA ASP A 154 -19.10 -5.79 -25.75
C ASP A 154 -18.63 -6.80 -24.68
N MET A 155 -19.05 -6.66 -23.41
CA MET A 155 -18.56 -7.51 -22.31
C MET A 155 -18.69 -9.01 -22.58
N GLU A 156 -19.78 -9.43 -23.23
CA GLU A 156 -20.02 -10.83 -23.61
C GLU A 156 -18.98 -11.35 -24.62
N GLU A 157 -18.48 -10.50 -25.53
CA GLU A 157 -17.47 -10.90 -26.52
C GLU A 157 -16.09 -11.18 -25.88
N PHE A 158 -15.84 -10.63 -24.69
CA PHE A 158 -14.60 -10.80 -23.93
C PHE A 158 -14.70 -11.83 -22.80
N ASP A 159 -15.80 -12.60 -22.73
CA ASP A 159 -16.10 -13.53 -21.64
C ASP A 159 -16.08 -12.85 -20.25
N LEU A 160 -16.51 -11.58 -20.18
CA LEU A 160 -16.51 -10.80 -18.95
C LEU A 160 -17.89 -10.79 -18.30
N PRO A 161 -18.08 -11.43 -17.14
CA PRO A 161 -19.36 -11.43 -16.44
C PRO A 161 -19.62 -10.08 -15.77
N MET A 162 -20.89 -9.67 -15.67
CA MET A 162 -21.30 -8.54 -14.83
C MET A 162 -20.98 -8.83 -13.36
N LEU A 163 -20.08 -8.06 -12.74
CA LEU A 163 -19.67 -8.29 -11.35
C LEU A 163 -20.72 -7.86 -10.32
N PHE A 164 -21.45 -6.78 -10.61
CA PHE A 164 -22.37 -6.18 -9.65
C PHE A 164 -23.76 -6.06 -10.30
N ALA A 165 -24.65 -7.01 -9.99
CA ALA A 165 -26.00 -7.14 -10.59
C ALA A 165 -26.89 -5.90 -10.46
N ALA A 166 -26.60 -5.04 -9.48
CA ALA A 166 -27.11 -3.69 -9.38
C ALA A 166 -25.96 -2.80 -8.93
N LEU A 167 -25.28 -2.16 -9.89
CA LEU A 167 -24.83 -0.81 -9.63
C LEU A 167 -26.12 0.00 -9.68
N PRO A 168 -26.51 0.73 -8.62
CA PRO A 168 -27.69 1.56 -8.71
C PRO A 168 -27.61 2.32 -10.04
N ALA A 169 -28.68 2.32 -10.83
CA ALA A 169 -28.75 3.03 -12.12
C ALA A 169 -28.56 4.57 -11.99
N GLN A 170 -28.13 5.00 -10.80
CA GLN A 170 -27.83 6.29 -10.22
C GLN A 170 -27.18 5.99 -8.86
N ASP A 171 -25.97 5.45 -8.83
CA ASP A 171 -25.15 5.54 -7.61
C ASP A 171 -24.61 6.97 -7.59
N ASP A 172 -25.46 7.90 -7.16
CA ASP A 172 -25.26 9.36 -7.18
C ASP A 172 -24.06 9.81 -6.34
N SER A 173 -23.13 8.94 -5.95
CA SER A 173 -22.01 9.28 -5.08
C SER A 173 -21.14 10.40 -5.66
N TRP A 174 -21.04 10.54 -6.99
CA TRP A 174 -20.31 11.66 -7.60
C TRP A 174 -21.08 12.98 -7.52
N GLU A 175 -22.41 12.95 -7.62
CA GLU A 175 -23.28 14.14 -7.54
C GLU A 175 -23.62 14.55 -6.10
N LYS A 176 -23.65 13.57 -5.19
CA LYS A 176 -23.94 13.74 -3.76
C LYS A 176 -22.69 13.85 -2.89
N ALA A 177 -21.50 13.55 -3.42
CA ALA A 177 -20.27 13.70 -2.66
C ALA A 177 -20.04 15.16 -2.30
N VAL A 178 -19.79 15.42 -1.02
CA VAL A 178 -19.38 16.74 -0.56
C VAL A 178 -17.94 16.97 -0.99
N ARG A 179 -17.72 17.93 -1.89
CA ARG A 179 -16.39 18.19 -2.46
C ARG A 179 -15.54 19.02 -1.51
N VAL A 180 -14.22 18.83 -1.57
CA VAL A 180 -13.25 19.59 -0.77
C VAL A 180 -13.39 21.10 -0.95
N GLU A 181 -13.78 21.57 -2.14
CA GLU A 181 -14.01 22.99 -2.42
C GLU A 181 -15.11 23.60 -1.53
N GLU A 182 -16.20 22.86 -1.31
CA GLU A 182 -17.34 23.31 -0.50
C GLU A 182 -16.94 23.42 0.96
N VAL A 183 -16.26 22.38 1.48
CA VAL A 183 -15.73 22.35 2.85
C VAL A 183 -14.70 23.44 3.06
N ARG A 184 -13.83 23.70 2.08
CA ARG A 184 -12.85 24.79 2.13
C ARG A 184 -13.54 26.14 2.26
N LYS A 185 -14.58 26.41 1.46
CA LYS A 185 -15.34 27.67 1.53
C LYS A 185 -15.93 27.90 2.93
N ALA A 186 -16.51 26.85 3.51
CA ALA A 186 -17.05 26.91 4.88
C ALA A 186 -15.94 27.12 5.92
N LEU A 187 -14.86 26.34 5.85
CA LEU A 187 -13.76 26.41 6.79
C LEU A 187 -13.07 27.78 6.74
N ALA A 188 -12.85 28.35 5.55
CA ALA A 188 -12.18 29.64 5.38
C ALA A 188 -12.91 30.81 6.05
N ALA A 189 -14.22 30.68 6.34
CA ALA A 189 -14.98 31.68 7.08
C ALA A 189 -14.73 31.63 8.61
N GLU A 190 -14.12 30.56 9.11
CA GLU A 190 -13.76 30.41 10.53
C GLU A 190 -12.48 31.18 10.86
N PRO A 191 -12.45 31.91 12.01
CA PRO A 191 -11.29 32.68 12.42
C PRO A 191 -10.09 31.78 12.75
N TYR A 192 -8.89 32.22 12.36
CA TYR A 192 -7.65 31.49 12.61
C TYR A 192 -6.44 32.43 12.71
N ASP A 193 -6.11 32.81 13.95
CA ASP A 193 -5.21 33.96 14.18
C ASP A 193 -3.72 33.58 14.30
N LYS A 194 -3.40 32.28 14.43
CA LYS A 194 -2.04 31.81 14.73
C LYS A 194 -1.65 30.61 13.88
N PRO A 195 -1.41 30.81 12.58
CA PRO A 195 -0.92 29.72 11.73
C PRO A 195 0.46 29.25 12.18
N TRP A 196 0.61 27.93 12.24
CA TRP A 196 1.88 27.28 12.47
C TRP A 196 2.82 27.52 11.28
N LYS A 197 4.10 27.76 11.57
CA LYS A 197 5.12 27.99 10.55
C LYS A 197 5.98 26.77 10.39
N ARG A 198 6.02 26.24 9.16
CA ARG A 198 6.87 25.11 8.82
C ARG A 198 8.36 25.48 8.93
N PRO A 199 9.18 24.67 9.62
CA PRO A 199 10.63 24.80 9.57
C PRO A 199 11.15 24.73 8.13
N ALA A 200 12.32 25.31 7.88
CA ALA A 200 12.96 25.17 6.58
C ALA A 200 13.26 23.68 6.29
N PRO A 201 13.23 23.22 5.02
CA PRO A 201 13.56 21.84 4.67
C PRO A 201 14.95 21.42 5.15
N GLU A 202 15.94 22.31 5.13
CA GLU A 202 17.29 22.07 5.64
C GLU A 202 17.30 21.78 7.14
N GLU A 203 16.51 22.53 7.92
CA GLU A 203 16.38 22.32 9.36
C GLU A 203 15.69 20.98 9.66
N THR A 204 14.64 20.66 8.90
CA THR A 204 13.93 19.37 8.98
C THR A 204 14.90 18.21 8.72
N ALA A 205 15.64 18.27 7.61
CA ALA A 205 16.60 17.24 7.22
C ALA A 205 17.74 17.10 8.23
N MET A 206 18.29 18.21 8.72
CA MET A 206 19.35 18.21 9.73
C MET A 206 18.90 17.49 11.00
N ARG A 207 17.75 17.88 11.56
CA ARG A 207 17.21 17.28 12.80
C ARG A 207 16.92 15.79 12.62
N ALA A 208 16.36 15.39 11.48
CA ALA A 208 16.05 13.98 11.21
C ALA A 208 17.34 13.15 11.09
N LEU A 209 18.30 13.61 10.28
CA LEU A 209 19.57 12.92 10.06
C LEU A 209 20.43 12.83 11.33
N GLU A 210 20.45 13.87 12.16
CA GLU A 210 21.15 13.85 13.47
C GLU A 210 20.66 12.67 14.32
N ARG A 211 19.34 12.52 14.48
CA ARG A 211 18.75 11.41 15.25
C ARG A 211 18.98 10.06 14.60
N LEU A 212 18.80 9.96 13.29
CA LEU A 212 18.99 8.70 12.57
C LEU A 212 20.45 8.21 12.64
N VAL A 213 21.43 9.13 12.66
CA VAL A 213 22.84 8.80 12.87
C VAL A 213 23.12 8.46 14.34
N GLU A 214 22.62 9.26 15.28
CA GLU A 214 22.80 9.06 16.73
C GLU A 214 22.36 7.66 17.17
N TYR A 215 21.22 7.18 16.65
CA TYR A 215 20.66 5.87 16.98
C TYR A 215 21.05 4.74 16.01
N GLY A 216 22.00 4.98 15.11
CA GLY A 216 22.59 3.92 14.27
C GLY A 216 21.70 3.37 13.16
N PHE A 217 20.65 4.10 12.76
CA PHE A 217 19.79 3.68 11.64
C PHE A 217 20.44 3.88 10.28
N VAL A 218 21.35 4.86 10.13
CA VAL A 218 22.00 5.12 8.83
C VAL A 218 23.04 4.05 8.53
N ALA A 219 22.86 3.31 7.43
CA ALA A 219 23.79 2.27 7.00
C ALA A 219 24.93 2.80 6.13
N ASP A 220 24.67 3.84 5.31
CA ASP A 220 25.63 4.36 4.35
C ASP A 220 25.56 5.88 4.12
N VAL A 221 26.46 6.35 3.27
CA VAL A 221 26.49 7.73 2.76
C VAL A 221 25.31 8.01 1.82
N GLU A 222 24.97 9.29 1.69
CA GLU A 222 24.00 9.78 0.70
C GLU A 222 24.51 9.49 -0.71
N MET A 223 23.62 8.95 -1.57
CA MET A 223 23.92 8.66 -2.97
C MET A 223 22.91 9.34 -3.89
N ARG A 224 23.34 9.63 -5.12
CA ARG A 224 22.44 10.09 -6.19
C ARG A 224 21.81 8.89 -6.89
N HIS A 225 20.54 8.99 -7.26
CA HIS A 225 19.92 8.12 -8.27
C HIS A 225 19.47 8.92 -9.49
N ILE A 226 19.33 8.23 -10.62
CA ILE A 226 18.92 8.82 -11.91
C ILE A 226 17.71 8.10 -12.52
N ALA A 227 17.08 7.19 -11.77
CA ALA A 227 15.97 6.35 -12.23
C ALA A 227 14.58 7.01 -12.06
N SER A 228 14.49 8.33 -12.22
CA SER A 228 13.23 9.09 -12.15
C SER A 228 13.35 10.38 -12.95
N LEU A 229 12.22 10.94 -13.41
CA LEU A 229 12.21 12.22 -14.12
C LEU A 229 12.72 13.39 -13.26
N SER A 230 12.76 13.21 -11.94
CA SER A 230 13.29 14.21 -11.02
C SER A 230 14.70 14.70 -11.38
N PRO A 231 14.94 16.03 -11.45
CA PRO A 231 16.27 16.58 -11.68
C PRO A 231 17.22 16.35 -10.48
N ILE A 232 16.66 16.26 -9.27
CA ILE A 232 17.38 15.96 -8.04
C ILE A 232 16.75 14.72 -7.41
N ALA A 233 17.56 13.68 -7.28
CA ALA A 233 17.11 12.38 -6.82
C ALA A 233 18.21 11.77 -5.96
N LEU A 234 17.89 11.51 -4.69
CA LEU A 234 18.82 11.02 -3.67
C LEU A 234 18.29 9.73 -3.07
N LEU A 235 19.19 8.86 -2.64
CA LEU A 235 18.86 7.67 -1.87
C LEU A 235 19.79 7.54 -0.69
N ARG A 236 19.30 6.90 0.37
CA ARG A 236 20.12 6.52 1.52
C ARG A 236 19.66 5.19 2.10
N ARG A 237 20.62 4.34 2.44
CA ARG A 237 20.37 3.02 3.02
C ARG A 237 20.34 3.10 4.55
N TRP A 238 19.50 2.27 5.16
CA TRP A 238 19.30 2.23 6.60
C TRP A 238 19.12 0.81 7.13
N HIS A 239 19.50 0.61 8.38
CA HIS A 239 19.44 -0.67 9.09
C HIS A 239 18.05 -0.95 9.64
N LEU A 240 17.57 -2.15 9.37
CA LEU A 240 16.39 -2.73 9.99
C LEU A 240 16.85 -3.80 11.00
N ASP A 241 16.37 -3.70 12.25
CA ASP A 241 16.53 -4.74 13.27
C ASP A 241 15.32 -4.69 14.21
N ILE A 242 14.48 -5.73 14.15
CA ILE A 242 13.29 -5.87 15.00
C ILE A 242 13.20 -7.29 15.58
N SER A 243 12.42 -7.42 16.65
CA SER A 243 12.09 -8.73 17.23
C SER A 243 10.61 -8.86 17.55
N VAL A 244 10.07 -10.07 17.37
CA VAL A 244 8.68 -10.40 17.72
C VAL A 244 8.69 -11.56 18.68
N ARG A 245 8.08 -11.36 19.86
CA ARG A 245 7.85 -12.37 20.89
C ARG A 245 6.39 -12.32 21.31
N CYS A 246 5.53 -12.97 20.53
CA CYS A 246 4.09 -12.95 20.75
C CYS A 246 3.47 -14.29 20.35
N GLY A 247 2.56 -14.82 21.19
CA GLY A 247 1.97 -16.15 20.97
C GLY A 247 3.04 -17.25 20.87
N ARG A 248 3.03 -17.99 19.76
CA ARG A 248 4.02 -19.03 19.42
C ARG A 248 5.30 -18.48 18.78
N HIS A 249 5.32 -17.21 18.40
CA HIS A 249 6.42 -16.59 17.66
C HIS A 249 7.51 -16.07 18.60
N ASP A 250 8.76 -16.36 18.25
CA ASP A 250 9.98 -15.80 18.83
C ASP A 250 11.00 -15.67 17.69
N LEU A 251 11.05 -14.49 17.08
CA LEU A 251 11.81 -14.23 15.87
C LEU A 251 12.49 -12.87 15.86
N THR A 252 13.48 -12.71 14.99
CA THR A 252 14.05 -11.41 14.62
C THR A 252 14.02 -11.22 13.11
N LEU A 253 13.92 -9.97 12.66
CA LEU A 253 14.07 -9.61 11.25
C LEU A 253 15.15 -8.53 11.12
N ARG A 254 16.16 -8.79 10.30
CA ARG A 254 17.30 -7.88 10.10
C ARG A 254 17.60 -7.65 8.64
N GLY A 255 18.07 -6.45 8.29
CA GLY A 255 18.57 -6.20 6.95
C GLY A 255 18.85 -4.74 6.68
N ILE A 256 18.90 -4.41 5.39
CA ILE A 256 19.12 -3.04 4.92
C ILE A 256 17.99 -2.68 3.96
N ALA A 257 17.37 -1.54 4.22
CA ALA A 257 16.37 -0.93 3.36
C ALA A 257 16.90 0.39 2.78
N THR A 258 16.18 0.94 1.79
CA THR A 258 16.56 2.18 1.11
C THR A 258 15.38 3.14 1.13
N SER A 259 15.64 4.40 1.50
CA SER A 259 14.68 5.51 1.34
C SER A 259 15.14 6.41 0.20
N TYR A 260 14.18 7.05 -0.47
CA TYR A 260 14.40 7.85 -1.66
C TYR A 260 13.86 9.27 -1.46
N GLY A 261 14.52 10.23 -2.09
CA GLY A 261 14.07 11.62 -2.12
C GLY A 261 14.08 12.08 -3.56
N ARG A 262 13.01 12.75 -3.99
CA ARG A 262 12.85 13.30 -5.33
C ARG A 262 12.31 14.72 -5.22
N GLY A 263 12.70 15.61 -6.13
CA GLY A 263 12.23 16.99 -6.14
C GLY A 263 13.06 17.92 -7.03
N LEU A 264 12.71 19.20 -6.96
CA LEU A 264 13.34 20.28 -7.74
C LEU A 264 14.44 21.02 -6.97
N SER A 265 14.61 20.74 -5.67
CA SER A 265 15.60 21.37 -4.80
C SER A 265 16.31 20.34 -3.93
N LEU A 266 17.60 20.58 -3.64
CA LEU A 266 18.40 19.67 -2.80
C LEU A 266 17.88 19.61 -1.36
N ALA A 267 17.40 20.74 -0.84
CA ALA A 267 16.88 20.86 0.52
C ALA A 267 15.60 20.03 0.70
N ASP A 268 14.63 20.17 -0.21
CA ASP A 268 13.39 19.39 -0.18
C ASP A 268 13.67 17.91 -0.38
N THR A 269 14.59 17.56 -1.29
CA THR A 269 14.95 16.17 -1.56
C THR A 269 15.58 15.50 -0.33
N ARG A 270 16.45 16.21 0.39
CA ARG A 270 17.05 15.73 1.64
C ARG A 270 16.03 15.61 2.77
N ALA A 271 15.13 16.58 2.91
CA ALA A 271 14.03 16.48 3.85
C ALA A 271 13.14 15.27 3.52
N GLY A 272 12.84 15.04 2.24
CA GLY A 272 12.05 13.92 1.74
C GLY A 272 12.61 12.57 2.16
N TYR A 273 13.82 12.21 1.74
CA TYR A 273 14.34 10.87 2.06
C TYR A 273 14.61 10.68 3.55
N SER A 274 15.00 11.74 4.28
CA SER A 274 15.29 11.63 5.72
C SER A 274 14.00 11.45 6.52
N MET A 275 12.93 12.13 6.16
CA MET A 275 11.61 11.95 6.78
C MET A 275 10.95 10.63 6.36
N GLU A 276 11.15 10.17 5.12
CA GLU A 276 10.75 8.80 4.73
C GLU A 276 11.51 7.76 5.57
N MET A 277 12.81 7.97 5.83
CA MET A 277 13.58 7.06 6.69
C MET A 277 13.08 7.08 8.14
N VAL A 278 12.70 8.24 8.69
CA VAL A 278 12.03 8.35 10.00
C VAL A 278 10.68 7.60 10.02
N GLU A 279 9.88 7.75 8.97
CA GLU A 279 8.61 7.04 8.82
C GLU A 279 8.83 5.52 8.79
N ARG A 280 9.72 5.06 7.90
CA ARG A 280 10.00 3.64 7.69
C ARG A 280 10.60 3.01 8.94
N THR A 281 11.60 3.61 9.57
CA THR A 281 12.15 3.07 10.84
C THR A 281 11.10 2.95 11.94
N SER A 282 10.07 3.80 11.93
CA SER A 282 8.94 3.74 12.87
C SER A 282 7.85 2.74 12.45
N SER A 283 7.78 2.37 11.18
CA SER A 283 6.80 1.41 10.65
C SER A 283 7.22 -0.05 10.77
N PHE A 284 8.47 -0.32 11.16
CA PHE A 284 8.92 -1.65 11.58
C PHE A 284 9.07 -1.62 13.10
N ALA A 285 8.29 -2.45 13.80
CA ALA A 285 8.27 -2.44 15.25
C ALA A 285 8.64 -3.80 15.84
N SER A 286 9.35 -3.73 16.97
CA SER A 286 9.47 -4.88 17.86
C SER A 286 8.18 -5.05 18.64
N ILE A 287 7.72 -6.29 18.77
CA ILE A 287 6.48 -6.62 19.46
C ILE A 287 6.81 -7.61 20.58
N GLY A 288 6.66 -7.13 21.82
CA GLY A 288 6.83 -7.95 23.02
C GLY A 288 5.58 -8.76 23.35
N PRO A 289 5.59 -9.48 24.49
CA PRO A 289 4.49 -10.38 24.86
C PRO A 289 3.13 -9.70 25.07
N VAL A 290 3.12 -8.41 25.39
CA VAL A 290 1.90 -7.68 25.78
C VAL A 290 1.78 -6.29 25.16
N ALA A 291 2.79 -5.81 24.43
CA ALA A 291 2.83 -4.44 23.91
C ALA A 291 3.80 -4.30 22.74
N VAL A 292 3.59 -3.28 21.92
CA VAL A 292 4.59 -2.80 20.96
C VAL A 292 5.71 -2.10 21.72
N GLU A 293 6.95 -2.34 21.30
CA GLU A 293 8.15 -1.82 21.95
C GLU A 293 8.68 -0.56 21.24
N ASP A 294 9.53 0.20 21.96
CA ASP A 294 10.24 1.40 21.46
C ASP A 294 9.38 2.56 20.93
N THR A 295 8.06 2.51 21.15
CA THR A 295 7.14 3.60 20.85
C THR A 295 7.20 4.70 21.91
N ALA A 296 6.89 5.93 21.51
CA ALA A 296 6.84 7.11 22.38
C ALA A 296 5.63 7.11 23.33
N MET A 297 4.61 6.31 23.01
CA MET A 297 3.44 6.05 23.85
C MET A 297 3.28 4.55 24.04
N ASP A 298 2.70 4.15 25.17
CA ASP A 298 2.42 2.75 25.46
C ASP A 298 1.32 2.22 24.53
N HIS A 299 1.63 1.13 23.82
CA HIS A 299 0.71 0.46 22.92
C HIS A 299 0.50 -0.99 23.36
N PRO A 300 -0.36 -1.24 24.37
CA PRO A 300 -0.69 -2.60 24.77
C PRO A 300 -1.37 -3.34 23.62
N VAL A 301 -1.03 -4.61 23.48
CA VAL A 301 -1.58 -5.51 22.46
C VAL A 301 -2.53 -6.50 23.12
N VAL A 302 -3.73 -6.63 22.57
CA VAL A 302 -4.76 -7.55 23.05
C VAL A 302 -5.16 -8.48 21.93
N VAL A 303 -5.24 -9.79 22.21
CA VAL A 303 -5.76 -10.78 21.26
C VAL A 303 -7.26 -10.96 21.49
N ALA A 304 -8.07 -10.72 20.46
CA ALA A 304 -9.52 -10.88 20.51
C ALA A 304 -10.11 -11.04 19.11
N ARG A 305 -11.32 -11.57 19.03
CA ARG A 305 -12.15 -11.46 17.82
C ARG A 305 -12.81 -10.09 17.77
N HIS A 306 -13.12 -9.60 16.57
CA HIS A 306 -13.86 -8.34 16.42
C HIS A 306 -15.22 -8.41 17.12
N SER A 307 -15.94 -9.51 16.96
CA SER A 307 -17.24 -9.75 17.60
C SER A 307 -17.18 -9.71 19.13
N GLU A 308 -16.10 -10.23 19.73
CA GLU A 308 -15.88 -10.22 21.19
C GLU A 308 -15.64 -8.80 21.72
N LEU A 309 -14.91 -7.97 20.97
CA LEU A 309 -14.69 -6.56 21.31
C LEU A 309 -16.01 -5.78 21.23
N CYS A 310 -16.77 -5.96 20.14
CA CYS A 310 -18.08 -5.33 19.98
C CYS A 310 -19.08 -5.74 21.07
N ALA A 311 -19.12 -7.02 21.45
CA ALA A 311 -19.99 -7.52 22.52
C ALA A 311 -19.67 -6.89 23.89
N LYS A 312 -18.41 -6.46 24.11
CA LYS A 312 -17.97 -5.74 25.31
C LYS A 312 -18.18 -4.22 25.21
N GLY A 313 -18.73 -3.71 24.11
CA GLY A 313 -18.88 -2.28 23.85
C GLY A 313 -17.56 -1.56 23.58
N ILE A 314 -16.50 -2.30 23.23
CA ILE A 314 -15.20 -1.72 22.87
C ILE A 314 -15.24 -1.35 21.39
N ALA A 315 -14.99 -0.09 21.07
CA ALA A 315 -14.88 0.38 19.69
C ALA A 315 -13.66 -0.27 19.02
N ALA A 316 -13.90 -1.01 17.94
CA ALA A 316 -12.87 -1.67 17.15
C ALA A 316 -13.17 -1.51 15.65
N MET A 317 -12.16 -1.14 14.89
CA MET A 317 -12.25 -1.03 13.44
C MET A 317 -12.58 -2.42 12.86
N ASN A 318 -13.65 -2.51 12.09
CA ASN A 318 -13.98 -3.75 11.38
C ASN A 318 -13.01 -3.89 10.18
N PRO A 319 -12.18 -4.94 10.10
CA PRO A 319 -11.24 -5.13 8.99
C PRO A 319 -11.92 -5.15 7.62
N ASN A 320 -13.17 -5.63 7.53
CA ASN A 320 -13.94 -5.65 6.29
C ASN A 320 -14.39 -4.26 5.79
N THR A 321 -14.06 -3.19 6.52
CA THR A 321 -14.31 -1.81 6.06
C THR A 321 -13.17 -1.27 5.20
N VAL A 322 -12.02 -1.93 5.16
CA VAL A 322 -11.03 -1.73 4.09
C VAL A 322 -11.22 -2.82 3.03
N PRO A 323 -10.85 -2.56 1.76
CA PRO A 323 -11.03 -3.53 0.70
C PRO A 323 -10.00 -4.65 0.84
N LEU A 324 -10.43 -5.76 1.45
CA LEU A 324 -9.67 -7.01 1.54
C LEU A 324 -9.94 -7.89 0.32
N GLU A 325 -8.94 -8.65 -0.12
CA GLU A 325 -9.07 -9.66 -1.17
C GLU A 325 -9.96 -10.82 -0.74
N VAL A 326 -10.00 -11.10 0.56
CA VAL A 326 -10.88 -12.07 1.20
C VAL A 326 -11.50 -11.41 2.43
N PRO A 327 -12.83 -11.48 2.62
CA PRO A 327 -13.45 -11.01 3.84
C PRO A 327 -12.86 -11.69 5.09
N TYR A 328 -12.58 -10.87 6.10
CA TYR A 328 -12.24 -11.32 7.45
C TYR A 328 -13.43 -12.07 8.08
N ASP A 329 -13.18 -13.27 8.63
CA ASP A 329 -14.16 -14.24 9.12
C ASP A 329 -14.13 -14.32 10.66
N ASP A 330 -13.96 -13.16 11.29
CA ASP A 330 -13.93 -12.98 12.75
C ASP A 330 -12.82 -13.78 13.47
N GLU A 331 -11.73 -14.11 12.79
CA GLU A 331 -10.57 -14.76 13.41
C GLU A 331 -9.96 -13.91 14.54
N PRO A 332 -9.36 -14.53 15.57
CA PRO A 332 -8.65 -13.76 16.58
C PRO A 332 -7.50 -12.98 15.95
N LEU A 333 -7.44 -11.68 16.23
CA LEU A 333 -6.37 -10.78 15.81
C LEU A 333 -5.73 -10.11 17.02
N HIS A 334 -4.53 -9.58 16.84
CA HIS A 334 -3.82 -8.70 17.76
C HIS A 334 -4.28 -7.27 17.50
N TRP A 335 -4.77 -6.62 18.55
CA TRP A 335 -5.33 -5.27 18.49
C TRP A 335 -4.51 -4.30 19.32
N MET A 336 -4.34 -3.07 18.82
CA MET A 336 -3.74 -1.94 19.54
C MET A 336 -4.63 -0.71 19.45
N GLN A 337 -4.40 0.28 20.31
CA GLN A 337 -5.18 1.51 20.33
C GLN A 337 -4.77 2.49 19.21
N GLY A 338 -5.74 2.88 18.41
CA GLY A 338 -5.72 4.06 17.55
C GLY A 338 -6.77 5.08 17.99
N HIS A 339 -6.99 6.09 17.16
CA HIS A 339 -7.98 7.14 17.38
C HIS A 339 -8.69 7.51 16.08
N THR A 340 -9.96 7.89 16.18
CA THR A 340 -10.75 8.45 15.08
C THR A 340 -11.29 9.84 15.46
N PRO A 341 -11.52 10.77 14.51
CA PRO A 341 -12.15 12.04 14.82
C PRO A 341 -13.57 11.87 15.37
N GLY A 342 -13.83 12.48 16.53
CA GLY A 342 -15.13 12.58 17.19
C GLY A 342 -15.60 14.04 17.31
N GLU A 343 -16.86 14.24 17.72
CA GLU A 343 -17.47 15.58 17.86
C GLU A 343 -16.77 16.46 18.91
N HIS A 344 -16.17 15.83 19.93
CA HIS A 344 -15.53 16.50 21.06
C HIS A 344 -14.01 16.27 21.12
N GLY A 345 -13.42 15.79 20.02
CA GLY A 345 -12.00 15.43 19.93
C GLY A 345 -11.78 13.99 19.51
N PRO A 346 -10.53 13.50 19.55
CA PRO A 346 -10.20 12.12 19.17
C PRO A 346 -10.87 11.09 20.08
N GLU A 347 -11.52 10.09 19.48
CA GLU A 347 -12.14 8.96 20.17
C GLU A 347 -11.26 7.71 20.03
N PRO A 348 -11.05 6.92 21.09
CA PRO A 348 -10.23 5.70 21.01
C PRO A 348 -10.94 4.62 20.19
N ILE A 349 -10.17 3.91 19.37
CA ILE A 349 -10.65 2.77 18.58
C ILE A 349 -9.53 1.73 18.47
N LEU A 350 -9.85 0.46 18.64
CA LEU A 350 -8.88 -0.62 18.42
C LEU A 350 -8.69 -0.89 16.92
N VAL A 351 -7.44 -1.12 16.52
CA VAL A 351 -7.03 -1.42 15.15
C VAL A 351 -6.15 -2.68 15.15
N PRO A 352 -6.27 -3.58 14.16
CA PRO A 352 -5.38 -4.73 14.05
C PRO A 352 -3.91 -4.29 13.90
N VAL A 353 -3.02 -4.87 14.69
CA VAL A 353 -1.58 -4.51 14.71
C VAL A 353 -0.94 -4.78 13.35
N GLN A 354 -1.30 -5.90 12.70
CA GLN A 354 -0.80 -6.20 11.36
C GLN A 354 -1.17 -5.14 10.33
N MET A 355 -2.24 -4.36 10.51
CA MET A 355 -2.58 -3.26 9.57
C MET A 355 -1.66 -2.04 9.76
N VAL A 356 -1.00 -1.92 10.90
CA VAL A 356 -0.24 -0.73 11.31
C VAL A 356 1.23 -0.80 10.89
N TYR A 357 1.87 -1.93 11.15
CA TYR A 357 3.31 -2.10 10.94
C TYR A 357 3.63 -2.91 9.68
N MET A 358 4.70 -2.55 9.00
CA MET A 358 5.19 -3.27 7.81
C MET A 358 5.91 -4.56 8.23
N PHE A 359 5.74 -5.63 7.44
CA PHE A 359 6.37 -6.94 7.70
C PHE A 359 6.09 -7.46 9.12
N CYS A 360 4.85 -7.28 9.58
CA CYS A 360 4.40 -7.65 10.91
C CYS A 360 4.01 -9.14 10.97
N ASN A 361 4.96 -10.01 11.35
CA ASN A 361 4.72 -11.47 11.43
C ASN A 361 4.25 -11.90 12.83
N LEU A 362 2.95 -11.77 13.07
CA LEU A 362 2.29 -12.15 14.32
C LEU A 362 1.66 -13.54 14.24
N ASP A 363 1.40 -14.14 15.40
CA ASP A 363 0.76 -15.47 15.51
C ASP A 363 -0.74 -15.39 15.22
N GLU A 364 -1.08 -15.01 13.99
CA GLU A 364 -2.45 -14.77 13.49
C GLU A 364 -2.55 -14.95 11.97
N VAL A 365 -3.76 -14.93 11.43
CA VAL A 365 -3.98 -14.98 9.98
C VAL A 365 -3.63 -13.63 9.33
N CYS A 366 -3.09 -13.65 8.11
CA CYS A 366 -2.91 -12.46 7.30
C CYS A 366 -4.26 -11.94 6.81
N LEU A 367 -4.44 -10.62 6.86
CA LEU A 367 -5.58 -9.92 6.26
C LEU A 367 -5.37 -9.61 4.77
N PHE A 368 -4.12 -9.56 4.31
CA PHE A 368 -3.73 -9.19 2.95
C PHE A 368 -2.82 -10.25 2.34
N SER A 369 -2.80 -10.39 1.02
CA SER A 369 -1.75 -11.16 0.33
C SER A 369 -0.38 -10.45 0.40
N ALA A 370 -0.41 -9.13 0.30
CA ALA A 370 0.74 -8.25 0.43
C ALA A 370 0.29 -6.89 1.00
N GLN A 371 0.82 -6.53 2.17
CA GLN A 371 0.53 -5.23 2.77
C GLN A 371 1.54 -4.16 2.28
N GLY A 372 1.01 -3.04 1.78
CA GLY A 372 1.79 -1.88 1.39
C GLY A 372 2.01 -0.86 2.53
N SER A 373 2.78 0.18 2.23
CA SER A 373 3.04 1.29 3.15
C SER A 373 1.90 2.30 3.25
N THR A 374 0.93 2.30 2.33
CA THR A 374 -0.09 3.34 2.16
C THR A 374 -0.66 3.86 3.47
N GLY A 375 -0.66 5.18 3.66
CA GLY A 375 -1.14 5.84 4.87
C GLY A 375 -0.11 5.92 5.98
N LEU A 376 1.14 5.52 5.75
CA LEU A 376 2.26 5.86 6.62
C LEU A 376 2.76 7.24 6.24
N ALA A 377 2.99 8.08 7.24
CA ALA A 377 3.62 9.37 7.00
C ALA A 377 4.33 9.88 8.25
N SER A 378 5.39 10.64 8.04
CA SER A 378 6.04 11.44 9.06
C SER A 378 5.85 12.94 8.82
N GLY A 379 6.12 13.75 9.85
CA GLY A 379 6.00 15.21 9.76
C GLY A 379 6.73 15.93 10.88
N ASN A 380 6.86 17.25 10.76
CA ASN A 380 7.40 18.10 11.83
C ASN A 380 6.43 18.22 13.02
N ILE A 381 5.13 18.08 12.75
CA ILE A 381 4.03 17.99 13.72
C ILE A 381 3.10 16.86 13.30
N MET A 382 2.24 16.38 14.22
CA MET A 382 1.35 15.25 13.95
C MET A 382 0.31 15.58 12.87
N GLU A 383 -0.15 16.82 12.79
CA GLU A 383 -1.10 17.27 11.78
C GLU A 383 -0.48 17.23 10.37
N GLU A 384 0.81 17.54 10.25
CA GLU A 384 1.55 17.42 8.99
C GLU A 384 1.68 15.96 8.55
N ALA A 385 2.01 15.06 9.48
CA ALA A 385 2.05 13.63 9.21
C ALA A 385 0.66 13.11 8.78
N LYS A 386 -0.41 13.48 9.49
CA LYS A 386 -1.78 13.07 9.14
C LYS A 386 -2.21 13.59 7.78
N VAL A 387 -1.93 14.85 7.44
CA VAL A 387 -2.23 15.40 6.11
C VAL A 387 -1.55 14.57 5.03
N ALA A 388 -0.25 14.30 5.18
CA ALA A 388 0.51 13.49 4.22
C ALA A 388 -0.07 12.07 4.07
N ALA A 389 -0.36 11.38 5.19
CA ALA A 389 -0.95 10.05 5.18
C ALA A 389 -2.33 10.02 4.51
N LEU A 390 -3.21 10.99 4.80
CA LEU A 390 -4.52 11.06 4.17
C LEU A 390 -4.42 11.33 2.66
N THR A 391 -3.54 12.25 2.25
CA THR A 391 -3.35 12.55 0.82
C THR A 391 -2.74 11.38 0.05
N GLU A 392 -1.86 10.59 0.67
CA GLU A 392 -1.35 9.36 0.08
C GLU A 392 -2.46 8.30 -0.06
N ILE A 393 -3.31 8.12 0.95
CA ILE A 393 -4.45 7.19 0.83
C ILE A 393 -5.39 7.62 -0.31
N ILE A 394 -5.68 8.92 -0.42
CA ILE A 394 -6.50 9.47 -1.51
C ILE A 394 -5.82 9.26 -2.88
N GLU A 395 -4.49 9.39 -2.94
CA GLU A 395 -3.71 9.10 -4.15
C GLU A 395 -3.87 7.64 -4.58
N ARG A 396 -3.65 6.69 -3.66
CA ARG A 396 -3.76 5.25 -3.93
C ARG A 396 -5.18 4.84 -4.24
N ASP A 397 -6.15 5.47 -3.61
CA ASP A 397 -7.56 5.29 -3.91
C ASP A 397 -7.91 5.73 -5.33
N ALA A 398 -7.47 6.92 -5.72
CA ALA A 398 -7.67 7.43 -7.07
C ALA A 398 -7.00 6.52 -8.11
N GLU A 399 -5.76 6.13 -7.84
CA GLU A 399 -4.99 5.23 -8.68
C GLU A 399 -5.65 3.86 -8.84
N ALA A 400 -6.32 3.35 -7.81
CA ALA A 400 -6.98 2.04 -7.83
C ALA A 400 -8.42 2.07 -8.39
N THR A 401 -9.05 3.25 -8.45
CA THR A 401 -10.47 3.37 -8.81
C THR A 401 -10.75 4.14 -10.09
N ILE A 402 -9.79 4.89 -10.63
CA ILE A 402 -9.98 5.66 -11.87
C ILE A 402 -9.30 4.94 -13.03
N PRO A 403 -10.06 4.39 -14.00
CA PRO A 403 -9.47 3.74 -15.17
C PRO A 403 -8.70 4.75 -16.04
N PHE A 404 -7.76 4.26 -16.83
CA PHE A 404 -7.13 5.06 -17.87
C PHE A 404 -8.14 5.38 -18.97
N VAL A 405 -8.40 6.67 -19.21
CA VAL A 405 -9.19 7.17 -20.33
C VAL A 405 -8.54 8.41 -20.95
N LYS A 406 -8.44 8.42 -22.29
CA LYS A 406 -7.74 9.49 -23.03
C LYS A 406 -8.37 10.88 -22.79
N SER A 407 -9.68 10.95 -22.59
CA SER A 407 -10.42 12.20 -22.33
C SER A 407 -9.94 12.94 -21.07
N ARG A 408 -9.34 12.23 -20.11
CA ARG A 408 -8.74 12.79 -18.89
C ARG A 408 -7.26 13.15 -19.03
N CYS A 409 -6.66 12.87 -20.19
CA CYS A 409 -5.25 13.12 -20.43
C CYS A 409 -4.98 14.55 -20.89
N PHE A 410 -3.81 15.08 -20.54
CA PHE A 410 -3.36 16.42 -20.93
C PHE A 410 -1.83 16.50 -20.98
N THR A 411 -1.30 17.56 -21.57
CA THR A 411 0.10 17.97 -21.44
C THR A 411 0.20 19.23 -20.58
N LEU A 412 1.33 19.40 -19.89
CA LEU A 412 1.52 20.48 -18.93
C LEU A 412 2.39 21.60 -19.52
N THR A 413 2.04 22.84 -19.18
CA THR A 413 2.90 24.03 -19.30
C THR A 413 2.97 24.75 -17.95
N SER A 414 3.96 25.60 -17.74
CA SER A 414 4.14 26.30 -16.47
C SER A 414 4.72 27.70 -16.71
N GLU A 415 4.33 28.65 -15.86
CA GLU A 415 4.96 29.97 -15.75
C GLU A 415 6.13 29.95 -14.74
N ASP A 416 6.26 28.90 -13.91
CA ASP A 416 7.44 28.69 -13.07
C ASP A 416 8.64 28.35 -13.97
N GLU A 417 9.64 29.23 -13.98
CA GLU A 417 10.81 29.11 -14.85
C GLU A 417 11.54 27.76 -14.69
N LYS A 418 11.63 27.22 -13.47
CA LYS A 418 12.32 25.94 -13.24
C LYS A 418 11.54 24.77 -13.83
N VAL A 419 10.22 24.78 -13.69
CA VAL A 419 9.34 23.75 -14.26
C VAL A 419 9.30 23.87 -15.77
N ALA A 420 9.15 25.08 -16.31
CA ALA A 420 9.15 25.33 -17.76
C ALA A 420 10.44 24.82 -18.42
N LEU A 421 11.61 25.18 -17.89
CA LEU A 421 12.90 24.72 -18.40
C LEU A 421 13.07 23.20 -18.30
N LEU A 422 12.54 22.57 -17.25
CA LEU A 422 12.57 21.13 -17.08
C LEU A 422 11.71 20.41 -18.15
N LEU A 423 10.51 20.92 -18.41
CA LEU A 423 9.62 20.40 -19.46
C LEU A 423 10.23 20.58 -20.86
N GLU A 424 10.86 21.73 -21.13
CA GLU A 424 11.60 22.00 -22.37
C GLU A 424 12.80 21.06 -22.55
N ASP A 425 13.55 20.80 -21.48
CA ASP A 425 14.69 19.87 -21.52
C ASP A 425 14.23 18.42 -21.77
N TYR A 426 13.11 17.97 -21.20
CA TYR A 426 12.51 16.69 -21.58
C TYR A 426 12.16 16.65 -23.07
N ALA A 427 11.49 17.68 -23.59
CA ALA A 427 11.11 17.75 -25.00
C ALA A 427 12.34 17.75 -25.93
N ALA A 428 13.40 18.49 -25.58
CA ALA A 428 14.67 18.51 -26.32
C ALA A 428 15.36 17.14 -26.35
N ARG A 429 15.15 16.30 -25.32
CA ARG A 429 15.63 14.91 -25.24
C ARG A 429 14.71 13.91 -25.95
N GLY A 430 13.58 14.35 -26.50
CA GLY A 430 12.57 13.46 -27.09
C GLY A 430 11.78 12.67 -26.03
N VAL A 431 11.66 13.20 -24.82
CA VAL A 431 10.82 12.65 -23.75
C VAL A 431 9.50 13.41 -23.74
N HIS A 432 8.42 12.70 -24.05
CA HIS A 432 7.07 13.22 -24.10
C HIS A 432 6.34 12.82 -22.82
N VAL A 433 6.34 13.72 -21.83
CA VAL A 433 5.59 13.51 -20.60
C VAL A 433 4.13 13.93 -20.80
N MET A 434 3.22 13.06 -20.41
CA MET A 434 1.78 13.29 -20.42
C MET A 434 1.23 13.08 -19.01
N PHE A 435 0.03 13.59 -18.77
CA PHE A 435 -0.63 13.49 -17.49
C PHE A 435 -2.05 12.98 -17.68
N GLN A 436 -2.57 12.26 -16.68
CA GLN A 436 -3.98 11.92 -16.54
C GLN A 436 -4.51 12.53 -15.24
N ASP A 437 -5.67 13.17 -15.31
CA ASP A 437 -6.42 13.63 -14.14
C ASP A 437 -7.23 12.49 -13.52
N MET A 438 -6.81 12.06 -12.32
CA MET A 438 -7.46 11.01 -11.53
C MET A 438 -8.25 11.58 -10.36
N THR A 439 -8.57 12.88 -10.35
CA THR A 439 -9.34 13.50 -9.27
C THR A 439 -10.68 12.77 -9.09
N THR A 440 -10.91 12.26 -7.87
CA THR A 440 -12.08 11.44 -7.50
C THR A 440 -13.30 12.30 -7.14
N GLU A 441 -14.37 11.66 -6.66
CA GLU A 441 -15.60 12.33 -6.24
C GLU A 441 -15.37 13.36 -5.13
N LEU A 442 -14.31 13.20 -4.32
CA LEU A 442 -13.93 14.11 -3.26
C LEU A 442 -13.41 15.47 -3.78
N GLY A 443 -13.03 15.55 -5.05
CA GLY A 443 -12.51 16.78 -5.68
C GLY A 443 -11.08 17.15 -5.26
N ILE A 444 -10.37 16.26 -4.56
CA ILE A 444 -8.98 16.48 -4.15
C ILE A 444 -8.05 16.20 -5.35
N PRO A 445 -7.21 17.16 -5.77
CA PRO A 445 -6.37 17.03 -6.95
C PRO A 445 -5.49 15.79 -6.90
N CYS A 446 -5.58 14.95 -7.93
CA CYS A 446 -4.76 13.74 -8.07
C CYS A 446 -4.41 13.50 -9.54
N TYR A 447 -3.13 13.28 -9.82
CA TYR A 447 -2.62 13.13 -11.19
C TYR A 447 -1.71 11.93 -11.32
N THR A 448 -1.76 11.27 -12.48
CA THR A 448 -0.68 10.39 -12.94
C THR A 448 0.13 11.15 -13.98
N ALA A 449 1.45 11.17 -13.84
CA ALA A 449 2.35 11.51 -14.93
C ALA A 449 2.83 10.21 -15.58
N PHE A 450 2.95 10.18 -16.90
CA PHE A 450 3.40 8.99 -17.61
C PHE A 450 4.20 9.29 -18.87
N VAL A 451 5.07 8.34 -19.21
CA VAL A 451 5.88 8.30 -20.42
C VAL A 451 5.68 6.95 -21.08
N MET A 452 5.41 6.94 -22.38
CA MET A 452 5.38 5.71 -23.18
C MET A 452 6.78 5.46 -23.73
N ASP A 453 7.36 4.28 -23.49
CA ASP A 453 8.62 3.91 -24.13
C ASP A 453 8.39 3.44 -25.58
N LYS A 454 9.47 3.31 -26.35
CA LYS A 454 9.40 2.88 -27.76
C LYS A 454 8.96 1.42 -27.97
N LYS A 455 8.94 0.62 -26.91
CA LYS A 455 8.49 -0.78 -26.92
C LYS A 455 7.02 -0.91 -26.53
N GLY A 456 6.35 0.21 -26.22
CA GLY A 456 4.95 0.26 -25.81
C GLY A 456 4.73 0.09 -24.30
N GLY A 457 5.80 0.09 -23.50
CA GLY A 457 5.69 0.11 -22.04
C GLY A 457 5.27 1.49 -21.54
N VAL A 458 4.47 1.53 -20.49
CA VAL A 458 4.03 2.76 -19.83
C VAL A 458 4.76 2.88 -18.50
N ILE A 459 5.50 3.98 -18.33
CA ILE A 459 6.21 4.31 -17.09
C ILE A 459 5.44 5.44 -16.43
N ARG A 460 5.00 5.25 -15.19
CA ARG A 460 4.07 6.17 -14.52
C ARG A 460 4.47 6.49 -13.08
N GLY A 461 4.09 7.67 -12.62
CA GLY A 461 4.20 8.12 -11.24
C GLY A 461 2.96 8.94 -10.85
N THR A 462 2.58 8.89 -9.58
CA THR A 462 1.34 9.49 -9.06
C THR A 462 1.64 10.61 -8.08
N GLY A 463 0.68 11.51 -7.91
CA GLY A 463 0.77 12.60 -6.95
C GLY A 463 -0.61 13.17 -6.64
N ALA A 464 -0.93 13.26 -5.35
CA ALA A 464 -2.14 13.92 -4.87
C ALA A 464 -1.87 14.97 -3.78
N GLY A 465 -2.82 15.87 -3.57
CA GLY A 465 -2.79 16.81 -2.46
C GLY A 465 -3.70 18.01 -2.67
N LEU A 466 -3.90 18.81 -1.61
CA LEU A 466 -4.75 20.01 -1.65
C LEU A 466 -4.25 21.06 -2.65
N ASN A 467 -2.96 21.08 -2.97
CA ASN A 467 -2.37 21.94 -4.00
C ASN A 467 -2.15 21.16 -5.29
N GLY A 468 -3.00 21.35 -6.30
CA GLY A 468 -2.89 20.68 -7.59
C GLY A 468 -1.59 20.98 -8.33
N ARG A 469 -1.02 22.18 -8.13
CA ARG A 469 0.27 22.58 -8.72
C ARG A 469 1.43 21.76 -8.16
N ARG A 470 1.38 21.41 -6.87
CA ARG A 470 2.38 20.53 -6.22
C ARG A 470 2.12 19.07 -6.54
N ALA A 471 0.86 18.64 -6.56
CA ALA A 471 0.48 17.27 -6.88
C ALA A 471 0.95 16.84 -8.29
N VAL A 472 0.79 17.70 -9.31
CA VAL A 472 1.25 17.39 -10.68
C VAL A 472 2.78 17.28 -10.78
N ILE A 473 3.52 18.08 -10.00
CA ILE A 473 4.98 18.00 -9.93
C ILE A 473 5.42 16.75 -9.17
N SER A 474 4.71 16.38 -8.10
CA SER A 474 4.96 15.13 -7.37
C SER A 474 4.84 13.94 -8.32
N ALA A 475 3.74 13.85 -9.07
CA ALA A 475 3.52 12.82 -10.08
C ALA A 475 4.66 12.77 -11.13
N LEU A 476 5.06 13.94 -11.63
CA LEU A 476 6.18 14.07 -12.55
C LEU A 476 7.48 13.52 -11.93
N THR A 477 7.87 13.99 -10.75
CA THR A 477 9.15 13.61 -10.12
C THR A 477 9.18 12.17 -9.62
N GLU A 478 8.03 11.59 -9.30
CA GLU A 478 7.88 10.18 -8.90
C GLU A 478 8.00 9.21 -10.08
N THR A 479 7.74 9.66 -11.31
CA THR A 479 7.78 8.80 -12.50
C THR A 479 9.17 8.19 -12.71
N PRO A 480 9.34 6.85 -12.67
CA PRO A 480 10.65 6.20 -12.64
C PRO A 480 11.27 6.06 -14.05
N TYR A 481 11.38 7.19 -14.76
CA TYR A 481 11.99 7.27 -16.09
C TYR A 481 13.38 7.93 -15.99
N PRO A 482 14.44 7.38 -16.60
CA PRO A 482 15.80 7.89 -16.37
C PRO A 482 15.97 9.38 -16.70
N TYR A 483 16.66 10.14 -15.84
CA TYR A 483 17.00 11.55 -16.06
C TYR A 483 18.32 11.92 -15.35
N PRO A 484 19.25 12.70 -15.97
CA PRO A 484 19.13 13.40 -17.26
C PRO A 484 19.47 12.53 -18.47
N GLN A 485 20.00 11.32 -18.29
CA GLN A 485 20.27 10.39 -19.40
C GLN A 485 18.99 9.65 -19.83
N SER A 486 17.99 10.42 -20.27
CA SER A 486 16.71 9.89 -20.69
C SER A 486 16.81 9.25 -22.08
N PRO A 487 16.41 7.98 -22.26
CA PRO A 487 16.18 7.47 -23.60
C PRO A 487 15.00 8.22 -24.25
N PRO A 488 14.94 8.37 -25.58
CA PRO A 488 13.78 8.97 -26.22
C PRO A 488 12.55 8.09 -26.05
N SER A 489 11.44 8.72 -25.70
CA SER A 489 10.12 8.10 -25.55
C SER A 489 9.45 7.79 -26.90
N ALA A 490 8.29 7.13 -26.87
CA ALA A 490 7.34 7.13 -27.98
C ALA A 490 6.62 8.49 -28.07
N PRO A 491 6.09 8.87 -29.25
CA PRO A 491 5.37 10.13 -29.41
C PRO A 491 4.20 10.26 -28.43
N ALA A 492 3.91 11.50 -28.02
CA ALA A 492 2.72 11.79 -27.22
C ALA A 492 1.44 11.33 -27.93
N LEU A 493 0.40 11.05 -27.14
CA LEU A 493 -0.94 10.87 -27.69
C LEU A 493 -1.38 12.12 -28.45
N ARG A 494 -2.07 11.94 -29.56
CA ARG A 494 -2.55 13.06 -30.40
C ARG A 494 -3.70 13.79 -29.72
N ASP A 495 -3.79 15.09 -30.00
CA ASP A 495 -4.93 15.95 -29.64
C ASP A 495 -5.20 16.04 -28.13
N LEU A 496 -4.14 15.97 -27.31
CA LEU A 496 -4.26 16.22 -25.89
C LEU A 496 -4.39 17.73 -25.61
N PRO A 497 -5.31 18.15 -24.74
CA PRO A 497 -5.36 19.54 -24.28
C PRO A 497 -4.08 19.89 -23.52
N VAL A 498 -3.65 21.14 -23.66
CA VAL A 498 -2.58 21.72 -22.85
C VAL A 498 -3.22 22.38 -21.62
N ARG A 499 -2.79 22.01 -20.41
CA ARG A 499 -3.16 22.68 -19.17
C ARG A 499 -1.97 23.47 -18.62
N ARG A 500 -2.24 24.63 -18.04
CA ARG A 500 -1.23 25.40 -17.30
C ARG A 500 -1.19 24.92 -15.86
N GLN A 501 0.01 24.80 -15.30
CA GLN A 501 0.21 24.44 -13.90
C GLN A 501 -0.53 25.42 -12.98
N GLU A 502 -0.57 26.70 -13.34
CA GLU A 502 -1.17 27.77 -12.53
C GLU A 502 -2.70 27.67 -12.47
N ASP A 503 -3.32 27.07 -13.49
CA ASP A 503 -4.78 26.89 -13.57
C ASP A 503 -5.25 25.65 -12.81
N LEU A 504 -4.33 24.82 -12.31
CA LEU A 504 -4.68 23.66 -11.49
C LEU A 504 -5.23 24.11 -10.11
N PRO A 505 -6.26 23.43 -9.58
CA PRO A 505 -6.93 23.81 -8.34
C PRO A 505 -5.97 23.85 -7.14
N ASP A 506 -6.17 24.83 -6.25
CA ASP A 506 -5.49 24.93 -4.96
C ASP A 506 -6.49 25.15 -3.83
N PHE A 507 -6.59 24.14 -2.98
CA PHE A 507 -7.43 24.11 -1.80
C PHE A 507 -6.63 24.20 -0.51
N SER A 508 -5.32 24.43 -0.59
CA SER A 508 -4.46 24.52 0.58
C SER A 508 -4.92 25.64 1.51
N MET A 509 -4.87 25.32 2.80
CA MET A 509 -5.06 26.24 3.89
C MET A 509 -3.69 26.69 4.43
N GLU A 510 -3.73 27.59 5.40
CA GLU A 510 -2.60 28.35 5.94
C GLU A 510 -1.49 27.45 6.50
N ASP A 511 -1.84 26.29 7.04
CA ASP A 511 -0.91 25.34 7.66
C ASP A 511 -1.48 23.91 7.71
N PRO A 512 -0.69 22.92 8.17
CA PRO A 512 -1.15 21.54 8.29
C PRO A 512 -2.35 21.32 9.23
N ILE A 513 -2.57 22.19 10.21
CA ILE A 513 -3.68 22.07 11.17
C ILE A 513 -5.00 22.33 10.44
N ARG A 514 -5.09 23.41 9.67
CA ARG A 514 -6.30 23.69 8.86
C ARG A 514 -6.44 22.75 7.68
N ASN A 515 -5.34 22.30 7.08
CA ASN A 515 -5.39 21.28 6.03
C ASN A 515 -5.94 19.95 6.56
N LEU A 516 -5.55 19.54 7.76
CA LEU A 516 -6.10 18.35 8.40
C LEU A 516 -7.61 18.51 8.64
N ALA A 517 -8.02 19.64 9.22
CA ALA A 517 -9.44 19.92 9.46
C ALA A 517 -10.26 19.91 8.15
N LEU A 518 -9.72 20.45 7.06
CA LEU A 518 -10.34 20.41 5.73
C LEU A 518 -10.51 18.96 5.24
N LEU A 519 -9.46 18.15 5.29
CA LEU A 519 -9.49 16.76 4.85
C LEU A 519 -10.44 15.92 5.71
N GLU A 520 -10.33 15.99 7.04
CA GLU A 520 -11.19 15.25 7.95
C GLU A 520 -12.66 15.62 7.75
N ARG A 521 -13.01 16.91 7.67
CA ARG A 521 -14.40 17.33 7.43
C ARG A 521 -14.91 16.87 6.07
N THR A 522 -14.07 16.90 5.03
CA THR A 522 -14.43 16.38 3.70
C THR A 522 -14.72 14.88 3.77
N LEU A 523 -13.86 14.10 4.43
CA LEU A 523 -14.02 12.67 4.56
C LEU A 523 -15.25 12.31 5.44
N VAL A 524 -15.43 12.97 6.59
CA VAL A 524 -16.58 12.78 7.49
C VAL A 524 -17.90 13.13 6.81
N ALA A 525 -17.96 14.22 6.04
CA ALA A 525 -19.14 14.61 5.28
C ALA A 525 -19.54 13.56 4.21
N ASN A 526 -18.59 12.72 3.80
CA ASN A 526 -18.80 11.61 2.87
C ASN A 526 -18.88 10.24 3.58
N ASN A 527 -19.17 10.21 4.89
CA ASN A 527 -19.26 8.98 5.71
C ASN A 527 -17.97 8.15 5.76
N ARG A 528 -16.81 8.80 5.63
CA ARG A 528 -15.50 8.17 5.69
C ARG A 528 -14.72 8.73 6.87
N ARG A 529 -14.93 8.19 8.07
CA ARG A 529 -14.17 8.65 9.25
C ARG A 529 -12.76 8.04 9.22
N PRO A 530 -11.68 8.84 9.14
CA PRO A 530 -10.34 8.28 9.17
C PRO A 530 -10.02 7.71 10.55
N VAL A 531 -9.10 6.75 10.58
CA VAL A 531 -8.54 6.15 11.79
C VAL A 531 -7.04 6.36 11.77
N TYR A 532 -6.45 6.75 12.90
CA TYR A 532 -5.02 7.03 13.03
C TYR A 532 -4.40 6.23 14.16
N VAL A 533 -3.18 5.76 13.94
CA VAL A 533 -2.33 5.17 14.97
C VAL A 533 -1.03 5.96 15.01
N ASP A 534 -0.73 6.53 16.16
CA ASP A 534 0.51 7.26 16.42
C ASP A 534 1.62 6.25 16.74
N ILE A 535 2.55 6.10 15.80
CA ILE A 535 3.64 5.11 15.87
C ILE A 535 5.00 5.77 16.08
N ARG A 536 5.02 6.98 16.63
CA ARG A 536 6.26 7.70 16.97
C ARG A 536 7.19 6.81 17.77
N ARG A 537 8.46 6.73 17.39
CA ARG A 537 9.50 6.09 18.20
C ARG A 537 10.03 7.04 19.28
N LYS A 538 10.38 6.48 20.44
CA LYS A 538 10.93 7.24 21.59
C LYS A 538 12.31 7.86 21.31
N ASP A 539 13.13 7.19 20.49
CA ASP A 539 14.50 7.59 20.15
C ASP A 539 14.53 8.72 19.11
N LEU A 540 13.78 8.57 18.02
CA LEU A 540 13.69 9.59 16.98
C LEU A 540 12.87 10.80 17.44
N ASN A 541 11.78 10.58 18.18
CA ASN A 541 10.86 11.62 18.66
C ASN A 541 10.37 12.56 17.53
N PHE A 542 10.09 11.99 16.36
CA PHE A 542 9.44 12.65 15.24
C PHE A 542 8.01 12.12 15.10
N PRO A 543 7.00 12.98 14.84
CA PRO A 543 5.67 12.56 14.44
C PRO A 543 5.67 11.56 13.29
N VAL A 544 5.13 10.38 13.55
CA VAL A 544 4.84 9.34 12.55
C VAL A 544 3.47 8.75 12.85
N VAL A 545 2.66 8.60 11.80
CA VAL A 545 1.30 8.09 11.88
C VAL A 545 1.08 7.01 10.84
N LYS A 546 0.28 6.00 11.18
CA LYS A 546 -0.44 5.18 10.21
C LYS A 546 -1.89 5.63 10.18
N ALA A 547 -2.43 5.93 9.00
CA ALA A 547 -3.83 6.26 8.80
C ALA A 547 -4.55 5.17 7.98
N PHE A 548 -5.87 5.10 8.17
CA PHE A 548 -6.79 4.29 7.37
C PHE A 548 -8.03 5.12 7.07
N ILE A 549 -8.59 4.97 5.87
CA ILE A 549 -9.88 5.57 5.52
C ILE A 549 -10.81 4.43 5.10
N PRO A 550 -11.71 3.97 5.98
CA PRO A 550 -12.73 2.99 5.66
C PRO A 550 -13.43 3.27 4.31
N GLY A 551 -13.46 2.25 3.47
CA GLY A 551 -14.06 2.22 2.14
C GLY A 551 -13.23 2.84 1.01
N LEU A 552 -12.00 3.30 1.26
CA LEU A 552 -11.05 3.69 0.22
C LEU A 552 -10.07 2.54 -0.07
N GLU A 553 -9.63 2.44 -1.32
CA GLU A 553 -8.64 1.45 -1.74
C GLU A 553 -7.27 1.74 -1.14
N LEU A 554 -6.53 0.69 -0.81
CA LEU A 554 -5.19 0.80 -0.19
C LEU A 554 -4.06 0.70 -1.22
N SER A 555 -4.31 0.08 -2.38
CA SER A 555 -3.31 -0.12 -3.42
C SER A 555 -3.95 -0.28 -4.79
N ALA A 556 -3.25 0.18 -5.83
CA ALA A 556 -3.55 -0.06 -7.23
C ALA A 556 -2.68 -1.17 -7.86
N ASP A 557 -1.86 -1.84 -7.04
CA ASP A 557 -1.02 -2.95 -7.47
C ASP A 557 -1.81 -4.26 -7.44
N PHE A 558 -2.51 -4.55 -8.54
CA PHE A 558 -3.28 -5.79 -8.65
C PHE A 558 -2.37 -7.03 -8.73
N ASP A 559 -2.57 -7.94 -7.80
CA ASP A 559 -2.01 -9.28 -7.75
C ASP A 559 -3.01 -10.36 -8.22
N ALA A 560 -2.68 -11.63 -8.00
CA ALA A 560 -3.53 -12.76 -8.42
C ALA A 560 -4.80 -12.94 -7.57
N PHE A 561 -4.85 -12.34 -6.37
CA PHE A 561 -5.94 -12.49 -5.40
C PHE A 561 -6.86 -11.27 -5.36
N SER A 562 -6.40 -10.16 -5.94
CA SER A 562 -7.07 -8.88 -6.00
C SER A 562 -8.52 -8.99 -6.48
N ARG A 563 -9.37 -8.12 -5.93
CA ARG A 563 -10.78 -8.03 -6.29
C ARG A 563 -11.09 -6.65 -6.83
N VAL A 564 -11.80 -6.60 -7.96
CA VAL A 564 -12.39 -5.36 -8.47
C VAL A 564 -13.30 -4.74 -7.42
N SER A 565 -13.06 -3.47 -7.10
CA SER A 565 -13.95 -2.73 -6.21
C SER A 565 -15.19 -2.22 -6.93
N ARG A 566 -16.27 -2.00 -6.16
CA ARG A 566 -17.50 -1.40 -6.69
C ARG A 566 -17.25 -0.02 -7.31
N ARG A 567 -16.33 0.76 -6.73
CA ARG A 567 -16.00 2.11 -7.22
C ARG A 567 -15.23 2.06 -8.54
N LEU A 568 -14.26 1.16 -8.68
CA LEU A 568 -13.55 0.96 -9.95
C LEU A 568 -14.52 0.56 -11.06
N PHE A 569 -15.37 -0.45 -10.81
CA PHE A 569 -16.31 -0.94 -11.81
C PHE A 569 -17.38 0.10 -12.17
N ARG A 570 -17.88 0.87 -11.21
CA ARG A 570 -18.76 2.02 -11.45
C ARG A 570 -18.08 3.07 -12.34
N ASN A 571 -16.84 3.43 -12.02
CA ASN A 571 -16.11 4.43 -12.79
C ASN A 571 -15.83 3.92 -14.21
N TYR A 572 -15.57 2.63 -14.40
CA TYR A 572 -15.52 2.01 -15.73
C TYR A 572 -16.82 2.21 -16.52
N LEU A 573 -17.98 1.83 -15.95
CA LEU A 573 -19.24 1.99 -16.67
C LEU A 573 -19.55 3.45 -17.00
N ARG A 574 -19.18 4.38 -16.13
CA ARG A 574 -19.38 5.82 -16.38
C ARG A 574 -18.47 6.34 -17.50
N GLU A 575 -17.18 5.98 -17.47
CA GLU A 575 -16.19 6.55 -18.39
C GLU A 575 -16.12 5.82 -19.74
N CYS A 576 -16.66 4.60 -19.83
CA CYS A 576 -16.66 3.78 -21.05
C CYS A 576 -18.07 3.44 -21.57
N GLY A 577 -19.13 3.74 -20.82
CA GLY A 577 -20.53 3.56 -21.24
C GLY A 577 -21.21 4.81 -21.80
N GLU A 578 -20.54 5.97 -21.69
CA GLU A 578 -20.85 7.21 -22.43
C GLU A 578 -19.91 7.35 -23.63
#